data_AF-A0A923A227-F1
#
_entry.id   AF-A0A923A227-F1
#
_cell.length_a   1.000
_cell.length_b   1.000
_cell.length_c   1.000
_cell.angle_alpha   90.00
_cell.angle_beta   90.00
_cell.angle_gamma   90.00
#
_symmetry.space_group_name_H-M   'P 1'
#
loop_
_entity.id
_entity.type
_entity.pdbx_description
1 polymer ?
#
loop_
_entity_poly.entity_id
_entity_poly.type
_entity_poly.pdbx_seq_one_letter_code
_entity_poly.pdbx_strand_id
1 'polypeptide(L)' 'MPRLTEQEQQEIIRFIEAYKPLPDKYRFLLFDDKREVELVSVAYECPLGRRKIAVKVVDIFGNDTMNIVEVTVGGKI' A
#
# COMPACT_ATOMS: atom_id res chain seq x y z
N MET A 1 -18.30 10.79 7.54
CA MET A 1 -17.88 9.69 6.66
C MET A 1 -19.14 9.17 5.97
N PRO A 2 -19.20 9.19 4.62
CA PRO A 2 -20.34 8.60 3.92
C PRO A 2 -20.42 7.10 4.29
N ARG A 3 -21.59 6.64 4.72
CA ARG A 3 -21.85 5.24 5.03
C ARG A 3 -22.46 4.58 3.80
N LEU A 4 -21.97 3.40 3.44
CA LEU A 4 -22.53 2.57 2.38
C LEU A 4 -23.98 2.23 2.71
N THR A 5 -24.87 2.37 1.74
CA THR A 5 -26.24 1.86 1.81
C THR A 5 -26.25 0.33 1.83
N GLU A 6 -27.34 -0.27 2.29
CA GLU A 6 -27.49 -1.74 2.31
C GLU A 6 -27.36 -2.36 0.91
N GLN A 7 -27.88 -1.68 -0.11
CA GLN A 7 -27.75 -2.11 -1.50
C GLN A 7 -26.29 -2.13 -1.96
N GLU A 8 -25.53 -1.09 -1.63
CA GLU A 8 -24.09 -1.02 -1.97
C GLU A 8 -23.29 -2.10 -1.23
N GLN A 9 -23.62 -2.39 0.03
CA GLN A 9 -22.98 -3.46 0.79
C GLN A 9 -23.23 -4.83 0.15
N GLN A 10 -24.47 -5.11 -0.26
CA GLN A 10 -24.79 -6.36 -0.96
C GLN A 10 -24.11 -6.46 -2.34
N GLU A 11 -24.00 -5.35 -3.07
CA GLU A 11 -23.27 -5.30 -4.34
C GLU A 11 -21.78 -5.64 -4.12
N ILE A 12 -21.14 -5.04 -3.12
CA ILE A 12 -19.74 -5.32 -2.75
C ILE A 12 -19.54 -6.80 -2.40
N ILE A 13 -20.43 -7.39 -1.58
CA ILE A 13 -20.35 -8.81 -1.20
C ILE A 13 -20.37 -9.69 -2.44
N ARG A 14 -21.25 -9.43 -3.42
CA ARG A 14 -21.30 -10.21 -4.67
C ARG A 14 -20.01 -10.15 -5.47
N PHE A 15 -19.35 -9.00 -5.51
CA PHE A 15 -18.04 -8.89 -6.19
C PHE A 15 -16.97 -9.70 -5.48
N ILE A 16 -16.94 -9.67 -4.14
CA ILE A 16 -15.99 -10.44 -3.32
C ILE A 16 -16.22 -11.94 -3.49
N GLU A 17 -17.46 -12.41 -3.37
CA GLU A 17 -17.82 -13.83 -3.53
C GLU A 17 -17.52 -14.34 -4.95
N ALA A 18 -17.67 -13.48 -5.97
CA ALA A 18 -17.35 -13.80 -7.35
C ALA A 18 -15.85 -13.67 -7.69
N TYR A 19 -14.99 -13.33 -6.73
CA TYR A 19 -13.57 -13.03 -6.94
C TYR A 19 -13.32 -11.99 -8.05
N LYS A 20 -14.24 -11.01 -8.18
CA LYS A 20 -14.15 -9.94 -9.17
C LYS A 20 -13.58 -8.67 -8.53
N PRO A 21 -12.81 -7.88 -9.29
CA PRO A 21 -12.31 -6.61 -8.78
C PRO A 21 -13.48 -5.67 -8.44
N LEU A 22 -13.40 -5.01 -7.28
CA LEU A 22 -14.40 -4.04 -6.84
C LEU A 22 -14.42 -2.81 -7.78
N PRO A 23 -15.60 -2.31 -8.16
CA PRO A 23 -15.72 -1.04 -8.88
C PRO A 23 -14.98 0.12 -8.18
N ASP A 24 -14.41 1.04 -8.98
CA ASP A 24 -13.60 2.15 -8.47
C ASP A 24 -14.36 3.00 -7.43
N LYS A 25 -15.67 3.22 -7.63
CA LYS A 25 -16.55 3.92 -6.67
C LYS A 25 -16.46 3.36 -5.24
N TYR A 26 -16.31 2.05 -5.09
CA TYR A 26 -16.23 1.39 -3.79
C TYR A 26 -14.82 1.30 -3.24
N ARG A 27 -13.81 1.32 -4.13
CA ARG A 27 -12.41 1.34 -3.71
C ARG A 27 -12.09 2.59 -2.89
N PHE A 28 -12.56 3.76 -3.32
CA PHE A 28 -12.36 5.01 -2.58
C PHE A 28 -13.18 5.10 -1.27
N LEU A 29 -14.35 4.44 -1.22
CA LEU A 29 -15.21 4.41 -0.02
C LEU A 29 -14.72 3.43 1.05
N LEU A 30 -14.15 2.29 0.64
CA LEU A 30 -13.65 1.24 1.53
C LEU A 30 -12.21 1.49 1.99
N PHE A 31 -11.41 2.14 1.13
CA PHE A 31 -10.03 2.51 1.41
C PHE A 31 -9.98 4.03 1.29
N ASP A 32 -10.16 4.71 2.43
CA ASP A 32 -10.18 6.17 2.57
C ASP A 32 -8.88 6.80 2.06
N ASP A 33 -8.76 7.04 0.75
CA ASP A 33 -7.64 7.57 -0.06
C ASP A 33 -6.21 7.06 0.24
N LYS A 34 -6.04 6.22 1.26
CA LYS A 34 -4.77 5.72 1.74
C LYS A 34 -4.47 4.46 0.96
N ARG A 35 -3.94 4.70 -0.24
CA ARG A 35 -2.85 3.86 -0.77
C ARG A 35 -1.58 3.97 0.10
N GLU A 36 -1.64 4.64 1.24
CA GLU A 36 -0.60 4.66 2.26
C GLU A 36 -0.64 3.32 3.01
N VAL A 37 0.25 2.42 2.62
CA VAL A 37 0.70 1.38 3.55
C VAL A 37 1.44 2.10 4.67
N GLU A 38 0.97 2.03 5.90
CA GLU A 38 1.73 2.53 7.05
C GLU A 38 3.00 1.68 7.20
N LEU A 39 4.12 2.20 6.68
CA LEU A 39 5.42 1.53 6.75
C LEU A 39 6.03 1.78 8.13
N VAL A 40 5.76 0.88 9.06
CA VAL A 40 6.43 0.88 10.37
C VAL A 40 7.75 0.11 10.23
N SER A 41 8.88 0.79 10.45
CA SER A 41 10.20 0.16 10.46
C SER A 41 11.04 0.68 11.63
N VAL A 42 12.02 -0.12 12.05
CA VAL A 42 13.02 0.31 13.02
C VAL A 42 14.10 1.14 12.33
N ALA A 43 14.59 2.19 13.01
CA ALA A 43 15.72 2.94 12.51
C ALA A 43 16.97 2.04 12.46
N TYR A 44 17.74 2.13 11.38
CA TYR A 44 19.00 1.43 11.21
C TYR A 44 20.12 2.45 10.95
N GLU A 45 21.09 2.50 11.84
CA GLU A 45 22.26 3.37 11.66
C GLU A 45 23.15 2.84 10.54
N CYS A 46 23.60 3.74 9.66
CA CYS A 46 24.46 3.38 8.55
C CYS A 46 25.63 4.36 8.42
N PRO A 47 26.85 3.86 8.10
CA PRO A 47 27.99 4.74 7.86
C PRO A 47 27.78 5.66 6.65
N LEU A 48 28.45 6.80 6.66
CA LEU A 48 28.41 7.80 5.59
C LEU A 48 28.72 7.23 4.21
N GLY A 49 28.14 7.84 3.18
CA GLY A 49 28.39 7.50 1.77
C GLY A 49 27.16 7.05 1.00
N ARG A 50 27.39 6.55 -0.22
CA ARG A 50 26.34 6.07 -1.12
C ARG A 50 25.80 4.72 -0.65
N ARG A 51 24.48 4.60 -0.61
CA ARG A 51 23.74 3.41 -0.17
C ARG A 51 22.65 3.06 -1.18
N LYS A 52 22.24 1.79 -1.15
CA LYS A 52 21.09 1.27 -1.90
C LYS A 52 20.07 0.77 -0.88
N ILE A 53 18.85 1.25 -0.97
CA ILE A 53 17.72 0.79 -0.16
C ILE A 53 16.81 -0.01 -1.09
N ALA A 54 16.63 -1.30 -0.79
CA ALA A 54 15.62 -2.12 -1.45
C ALA A 54 14.31 -2.01 -0.68
N VAL A 55 13.25 -1.56 -1.35
CA VAL A 55 11.88 -1.52 -0.82
C VAL A 55 11.12 -2.67 -1.46
N LYS A 56 10.65 -3.60 -0.63
CA LYS A 56 9.86 -4.76 -1.07
C LYS A 56 8.46 -4.65 -0.50
N VAL A 57 7.46 -4.69 -1.38
CA VAL A 57 6.04 -4.71 -1.02
C VAL A 57 5.52 -6.10 -1.36
N VAL A 58 4.89 -6.76 -0.39
CA VAL A 58 4.30 -8.09 -0.55
C VAL A 58 2.81 -7.99 -0.26
N ASP A 59 1.98 -8.52 -1.15
CA ASP A 59 0.54 -8.62 -0.92
C ASP A 59 0.19 -9.84 -0.05
N ILE A 60 -1.09 -9.93 0.37
CA ILE A 60 -1.57 -11.05 1.19
C ILE A 60 -1.54 -12.41 0.48
N PHE A 61 -1.40 -12.42 -0.85
CA PHE A 61 -1.31 -13.63 -1.67
C PHE A 61 0.14 -14.05 -1.90
N GLY A 62 1.11 -13.32 -1.35
CA GLY A 62 2.53 -13.61 -1.45
C GLY A 62 3.18 -13.08 -2.73
N ASN A 63 2.46 -12.31 -3.56
CA ASN A 63 3.11 -11.65 -4.69
C ASN A 63 3.92 -10.47 -4.17
N ASP A 64 5.14 -10.35 -4.68
CA ASP A 64 6.02 -9.26 -4.30
C ASP A 64 6.39 -8.35 -5.46
N THR A 65 6.71 -7.11 -5.11
CA THR A 65 7.30 -6.11 -5.99
C THR A 65 8.45 -5.44 -5.24
N MET A 66 9.60 -5.27 -5.92
CA MET A 66 10.79 -4.68 -5.33
C MET A 66 11.27 -3.48 -6.14
N ASN A 67 11.68 -2.41 -5.46
CA ASN A 67 12.34 -1.24 -6.04
C ASN A 67 13.63 -0.93 -5.28
N ILE A 68 14.67 -0.46 -5.97
CA ILE A 68 15.96 -0.10 -5.38
C ILE A 68 16.17 1.41 -5.53
N VAL A 69 16.34 2.10 -4.40
CA VAL A 69 16.58 3.54 -4.34
C VAL A 69 18.03 3.79 -3.93
N GLU A 70 18.75 4.58 -4.72
CA GLU A 70 20.09 5.06 -4.36
C GLU A 70 19.96 6.31 -3.47
N VAL A 71 20.62 6.31 -2.31
CA VAL A 71 20.63 7.43 -1.36
C VAL A 71 22.05 7.76 -0.92
N THR A 72 22.30 9.01 -0.54
CA THR A 72 23.59 9.44 0.02
C THR A 72 23.39 9.84 1.48
N VAL A 73 24.04 9.12 2.39
CA VAL A 73 23.93 9.36 3.83
C VAL A 73 24.94 10.42 4.24
N GLY A 74 24.45 11.49 4.87
CA GLY A 74 25.24 12.65 5.31
C GLY A 74 25.64 13.63 4.21
N GLY A 75 24.95 13.61 3.06
CA GLY A 75 25.06 14.67 2.06
C GLY A 75 24.41 15.98 2.56
N LYS A 76 24.94 17.14 2.15
CA LYS A 76 24.25 18.42 2.32
C LYS A 76 23.06 18.46 1.35
N ILE A 77 21.88 18.87 1.85
CA ILE A 77 20.65 19.11 1.07
C ILE A 77 20.86 20.33 0.18
#